data_AF-A0A352X8S2-F1
#
_entry.id   AF-A0A352X8S2-F1
#
_cell.length_a   1.000
_cell.length_b   1.000
_cell.length_c   1.000
_cell.angle_alpha   90.00
_cell.angle_beta   90.00
_cell.angle_gamma   90.00
#
_symmetry.space_group_name_H-M   'P 1'
#
loop_
_entity.id
_entity.type
_entity.pdbx_description
1 polymer ?
#
loop_
_entity_poly.entity_id
_entity_poly.type
_entity_poly.pdbx_seq_one_letter_code
_entity_poly.pdbx_strand_id
1 'polypeptide(L)'
;AGKLSEILAKFPKVIELGQKAKTLGGDKVERLRIALKTSQPLLVARQWAANVLRIPAEILQDLSVEAIERLKQLPRWARDRFSELNHGAMRRVLGCASPCKVDIQQIQSYLRNLAVKGATGGKRLLSVDDILNALPQGVNTTALLPKLRKGPMLEAIKQAQLTDLDFRKLADFMDSRMTARNVKETFTAYLNAVVPSKIGPDINRFNEIAEAIVKIEDRQGSALKRPMFENFVRLYVPNLENLQKAWIPVSGGKPKRLDGFIKSTGEIWEIKHQFDKAVPEEQALFYNSYIGKDVLLDLKDSTQVAKVTSLNYLFPAKEAALKNKKFLPYGINIFYTEPANNGINIVKMLLD
;
A
#
# COMPACT_ATOMS: atom_id res chain seq x y z
N ALA A 1 -15.53 -30.02 -14.34
CA ALA A 1 -14.82 -28.89 -14.98
C ALA A 1 -13.96 -29.45 -16.11
N GLY A 2 -14.22 -29.10 -17.37
CA GLY A 2 -13.61 -29.76 -18.54
C GLY A 2 -12.20 -29.25 -18.89
N LYS A 3 -11.48 -29.96 -19.78
CA LYS A 3 -10.12 -29.65 -20.27
C LYS A 3 -9.88 -28.17 -20.64
N LEU A 4 -10.93 -27.42 -20.97
CA LEU A 4 -10.86 -25.99 -21.26
C LEU A 4 -10.52 -25.13 -20.02
N SER A 5 -11.02 -25.47 -18.83
CA SER A 5 -10.69 -24.72 -17.61
C SER A 5 -9.23 -24.93 -17.17
N GLU A 6 -8.65 -26.09 -17.45
CA GLU A 6 -7.23 -26.38 -17.22
C GLU A 6 -6.32 -25.63 -18.20
N ILE A 7 -6.75 -25.49 -19.45
CA ILE A 7 -6.03 -24.69 -20.46
C ILE A 7 -6.08 -23.21 -20.08
N LEU A 8 -7.26 -22.69 -19.75
CA LEU A 8 -7.45 -21.29 -19.36
C LEU A 8 -6.70 -20.90 -18.07
N ALA A 9 -6.48 -21.85 -17.16
CA ALA A 9 -5.67 -21.64 -15.95
C ALA A 9 -4.16 -21.49 -16.23
N LYS A 10 -3.68 -21.90 -17.41
CA LYS A 10 -2.25 -21.90 -17.78
C LYS A 10 -1.80 -20.72 -18.65
N PHE A 11 -2.71 -19.85 -19.09
CA PHE A 11 -2.35 -18.75 -20.00
C PHE A 11 -2.36 -17.38 -19.30
N PRO A 12 -1.18 -16.77 -19.06
CA PRO A 12 -1.09 -15.46 -18.42
C PRO A 12 -1.49 -14.28 -19.33
N LYS A 13 -1.74 -14.49 -20.62
CA LYS A 13 -2.07 -13.43 -21.59
C LYS A 13 -3.30 -13.77 -22.45
N VAL A 14 -4.45 -13.20 -22.06
CA VAL A 14 -5.76 -13.33 -22.73
C VAL A 14 -5.74 -12.85 -24.19
N ILE A 15 -4.84 -11.91 -24.53
CA ILE A 15 -4.74 -11.30 -25.86
C ILE A 15 -4.24 -12.31 -26.91
N GLU A 16 -3.24 -13.14 -26.57
CA GLU A 16 -2.71 -14.15 -27.51
C GLU A 16 -3.70 -15.27 -27.78
N LEU A 17 -4.52 -15.65 -26.80
CA LEU A 17 -5.55 -16.67 -26.93
C LEU A 17 -6.71 -16.18 -27.82
N GLY A 18 -7.11 -14.91 -27.64
CA GLY A 18 -8.10 -14.26 -28.50
C GLY A 18 -7.62 -14.08 -29.94
N GLN A 19 -6.32 -13.86 -30.18
CA GLN A 19 -5.74 -13.76 -31.51
C GLN A 19 -5.61 -15.12 -32.20
N LYS A 20 -5.15 -16.18 -31.50
CA LYS A 20 -5.09 -17.55 -32.05
C LYS A 20 -6.45 -18.15 -32.36
N ALA A 21 -7.51 -17.75 -31.65
CA ALA A 21 -8.87 -18.19 -31.95
C ALA A 21 -9.44 -17.54 -33.24
N LYS A 22 -8.91 -16.40 -33.69
CA LYS A 22 -9.34 -15.74 -34.94
C LYS A 22 -8.81 -16.43 -36.20
N THR A 23 -7.79 -17.29 -36.10
CA THR A 23 -7.08 -17.90 -37.25
C THR A 23 -7.43 -19.37 -37.50
N LEU A 24 -8.39 -19.94 -36.77
CA LEU A 24 -8.79 -21.35 -36.92
C LEU A 24 -10.24 -21.44 -37.46
N GLY A 25 -10.53 -22.40 -38.35
CA GLY A 25 -11.87 -22.62 -38.94
C GLY A 25 -12.57 -23.92 -38.48
N GLY A 26 -13.92 -23.93 -38.52
CA GLY A 26 -14.78 -25.11 -38.27
C GLY A 26 -15.60 -25.08 -36.96
N ASP A 27 -16.52 -26.04 -36.78
CA ASP A 27 -17.46 -26.16 -35.64
C ASP A 27 -16.80 -26.20 -34.25
N LYS A 28 -15.60 -26.79 -34.15
CA LYS A 28 -14.82 -26.82 -32.90
C LYS A 28 -14.32 -25.43 -32.51
N VAL A 29 -14.09 -24.55 -33.49
CA VAL A 29 -13.63 -23.17 -33.27
C VAL A 29 -14.80 -22.29 -32.86
N GLU A 30 -15.99 -22.48 -33.42
CA GLU A 30 -17.16 -21.73 -32.97
C GLU A 30 -17.55 -22.08 -31.53
N ARG A 31 -17.46 -23.37 -31.15
CA ARG A 31 -17.59 -23.78 -29.73
C ARG A 31 -16.51 -23.15 -28.85
N LEU A 32 -15.26 -23.08 -29.32
CA LEU A 32 -14.17 -22.42 -28.59
C LEU A 32 -14.43 -20.91 -28.47
N ARG A 33 -14.94 -20.26 -29.51
CA ARG A 33 -15.26 -18.84 -29.56
C ARG A 33 -16.42 -18.48 -28.65
N ILE A 34 -17.48 -19.29 -28.64
CA ILE A 34 -18.61 -19.15 -27.71
C ILE A 34 -18.12 -19.35 -26.28
N ALA A 35 -17.32 -20.39 -26.02
CA ALA A 35 -16.74 -20.65 -24.70
C ALA A 35 -15.77 -19.54 -24.24
N LEU A 36 -15.01 -18.96 -25.16
CA LEU A 36 -14.14 -17.81 -24.89
C LEU A 36 -14.96 -16.55 -24.61
N LYS A 37 -16.02 -16.26 -25.38
CA LYS A 37 -16.92 -15.13 -25.12
C LYS A 37 -17.62 -15.26 -23.76
N THR A 38 -18.07 -16.46 -23.40
CA THR A 38 -18.70 -16.70 -22.08
C THR A 38 -17.70 -16.72 -20.93
N SER A 39 -16.44 -17.13 -21.16
CA SER A 39 -15.39 -17.11 -20.12
C SER A 39 -14.59 -15.80 -20.05
N GLN A 40 -14.70 -14.91 -21.04
CA GLN A 40 -13.97 -13.65 -21.12
C GLN A 40 -14.16 -12.78 -19.87
N PRO A 41 -15.39 -12.60 -19.31
CA PRO A 41 -15.57 -11.81 -18.09
C PRO A 41 -14.79 -12.40 -16.90
N LEU A 42 -14.82 -13.74 -16.76
CA LEU A 42 -14.09 -14.43 -15.70
C LEU A 42 -12.57 -14.33 -15.89
N LEU A 43 -12.07 -14.42 -17.12
CA LEU A 43 -10.65 -14.26 -17.43
C LEU A 43 -10.16 -12.85 -17.12
N VAL A 44 -10.91 -11.82 -17.53
CA VAL A 44 -10.58 -10.42 -17.26
C VAL A 44 -10.62 -10.14 -15.75
N ALA A 45 -11.64 -10.64 -15.05
CA ALA A 45 -11.75 -10.52 -13.60
C ALA A 45 -10.56 -11.19 -12.88
N ARG A 46 -10.24 -12.44 -13.24
CA ARG A 46 -9.10 -13.17 -12.67
C ARG A 46 -7.76 -12.50 -12.97
N GLN A 47 -7.57 -11.97 -14.18
CA GLN A 47 -6.36 -11.23 -14.55
C GLN A 47 -6.22 -9.95 -13.72
N TRP A 48 -7.32 -9.22 -13.49
CA TRP A 48 -7.32 -8.08 -12.58
C TRP A 48 -6.92 -8.50 -11.15
N ALA A 49 -7.52 -9.57 -10.61
CA ALA A 49 -7.22 -10.06 -9.27
C ALA A 49 -5.76 -10.54 -9.13
N ALA A 50 -5.23 -11.21 -10.16
CA ALA A 50 -3.82 -11.62 -10.22
C ALA A 50 -2.88 -10.41 -10.25
N ASN A 51 -3.19 -9.38 -11.04
CA ASN A 51 -2.29 -8.24 -11.22
C ASN A 51 -2.35 -7.24 -10.06
N VAL A 52 -3.55 -6.94 -9.57
CA VAL A 52 -3.79 -5.90 -8.57
C VAL A 52 -3.67 -6.43 -7.14
N LEU A 53 -4.25 -7.61 -6.87
CA LEU A 53 -4.25 -8.22 -5.54
C LEU A 53 -3.20 -9.32 -5.38
N ARG A 54 -2.47 -9.66 -6.46
CA ARG A 54 -1.45 -10.72 -6.45
C ARG A 54 -1.99 -12.07 -5.98
N ILE A 55 -3.28 -12.32 -6.23
CA ILE A 55 -3.89 -13.59 -5.85
C ILE A 55 -3.34 -14.68 -6.78
N PRO A 56 -2.76 -15.76 -6.22
CA PRO A 56 -2.18 -16.83 -7.02
C PRO A 56 -3.28 -17.70 -7.64
N ALA A 57 -2.93 -18.41 -8.71
CA ALA A 57 -3.89 -19.13 -9.56
C ALA A 57 -4.72 -20.16 -8.77
N GLU A 58 -4.13 -20.84 -7.80
CA GLU A 58 -4.79 -21.83 -6.95
C GLU A 58 -5.90 -21.25 -6.07
N ILE A 59 -5.86 -19.95 -5.75
CA ILE A 59 -6.92 -19.26 -5.00
C ILE A 59 -7.95 -18.65 -5.97
N LEU A 60 -7.51 -18.17 -7.13
CA LEU A 60 -8.41 -17.62 -8.16
C LEU A 60 -9.43 -18.63 -8.69
N GLN A 61 -9.12 -19.93 -8.59
CA GLN A 61 -10.05 -21.00 -8.96
C GLN A 61 -11.27 -21.07 -8.04
N ASP A 62 -11.10 -20.70 -6.75
CA ASP A 62 -12.15 -20.72 -5.73
C ASP A 62 -12.99 -19.43 -5.70
N LEU A 63 -12.67 -18.44 -6.54
CA LEU A 63 -13.34 -17.14 -6.63
C LEU A 63 -14.31 -17.07 -7.83
N SER A 64 -15.55 -16.63 -7.56
CA SER A 64 -16.53 -16.29 -8.61
C SER A 64 -16.26 -14.90 -9.22
N VAL A 65 -16.90 -14.60 -10.36
CA VAL A 65 -16.82 -13.26 -10.97
C VAL A 65 -17.35 -12.20 -10.00
N GLU A 66 -18.50 -12.46 -9.38
CA GLU A 66 -19.16 -11.57 -8.44
C GLU A 66 -18.27 -11.28 -7.23
N ALA A 67 -17.57 -12.31 -6.73
CA ALA A 67 -16.61 -12.16 -5.64
C ALA A 67 -15.46 -11.23 -6.05
N ILE A 68 -14.94 -11.36 -7.27
CA ILE A 68 -13.88 -10.48 -7.79
C ILE A 68 -14.39 -9.05 -8.02
N GLU A 69 -15.60 -8.88 -8.55
CA GLU A 69 -16.21 -7.55 -8.71
C GLU A 69 -16.41 -6.86 -7.36
N ARG A 70 -16.76 -7.60 -6.30
CA ARG A 70 -16.76 -7.06 -4.93
C ARG A 70 -15.35 -6.63 -4.50
N LEU A 71 -14.32 -7.44 -4.75
CA LEU A 71 -12.93 -7.09 -4.40
C LEU A 71 -12.46 -5.80 -5.10
N LYS A 72 -12.97 -5.48 -6.29
CA LYS A 72 -12.73 -4.21 -6.97
C LYS A 72 -13.30 -2.99 -6.24
N GLN A 73 -14.14 -3.17 -5.23
CA GLN A 73 -14.66 -2.09 -4.39
C GLN A 73 -13.77 -1.78 -3.19
N LEU A 74 -12.74 -2.60 -2.90
CA LEU A 74 -11.78 -2.31 -1.83
C LEU A 74 -11.10 -0.95 -2.08
N PRO A 75 -10.88 -0.10 -1.07
CA PRO A 75 -10.08 1.10 -1.24
C PRO A 75 -8.63 0.75 -1.59
N ARG A 76 -7.91 1.67 -2.24
CA ARG A 76 -6.56 1.37 -2.75
C ARG A 76 -5.59 0.87 -1.68
N TRP A 77 -5.60 1.50 -0.50
CA TRP A 77 -4.74 1.06 0.62
C TRP A 77 -4.98 -0.40 1.02
N ALA A 78 -6.23 -0.87 0.96
CA ALA A 78 -6.58 -2.23 1.31
C ALA A 78 -6.11 -3.20 0.23
N ARG A 79 -6.21 -2.85 -1.05
CA ARG A 79 -5.67 -3.67 -2.15
C ARG A 79 -4.16 -3.81 -2.07
N ASP A 80 -3.46 -2.69 -1.86
CA ASP A 80 -2.00 -2.68 -1.73
C ASP A 80 -1.57 -3.60 -0.56
N ARG A 81 -2.19 -3.46 0.62
CA ARG A 81 -1.88 -4.28 1.80
C ARG A 81 -2.28 -5.75 1.64
N PHE A 82 -3.43 -6.03 1.01
CA PHE A 82 -3.86 -7.40 0.72
C PHE A 82 -2.83 -8.11 -0.17
N SER A 83 -2.27 -7.41 -1.16
CA SER A 83 -1.29 -7.96 -2.10
C SER A 83 0.06 -8.35 -1.46
N GLU A 84 0.28 -7.97 -0.21
CA GLU A 84 1.46 -8.29 0.59
C GLU A 84 1.25 -9.52 1.50
N LEU A 85 0.03 -10.04 1.59
CA LEU A 85 -0.27 -11.24 2.37
C LEU A 85 0.36 -12.49 1.72
N ASN A 86 0.75 -13.46 2.54
CA ASN A 86 1.10 -14.78 2.04
C ASN A 86 -0.16 -15.54 1.57
N HIS A 87 0.03 -16.61 0.78
CA HIS A 87 -1.08 -17.33 0.15
C HIS A 87 -2.06 -17.92 1.19
N GLY A 88 -1.53 -18.39 2.33
CA GLY A 88 -2.36 -18.93 3.42
C GLY A 88 -3.26 -17.85 4.04
N ALA A 89 -2.72 -16.67 4.30
CA ALA A 89 -3.46 -15.53 4.81
C ALA A 89 -4.47 -15.02 3.77
N MET A 90 -4.11 -14.95 2.49
CA MET A 90 -5.05 -14.61 1.42
C MET A 90 -6.29 -15.53 1.43
N ARG A 91 -6.09 -16.86 1.51
CA ARG A 91 -7.22 -17.82 1.59
C ARG A 91 -8.12 -17.56 2.79
N ARG A 92 -7.53 -17.34 3.97
CA ARG A 92 -8.29 -17.09 5.20
C ARG A 92 -9.07 -15.78 5.12
N VAL A 93 -8.42 -14.71 4.68
CA VAL A 93 -9.02 -13.37 4.58
C VAL A 93 -10.13 -13.33 3.52
N LEU A 94 -10.00 -14.10 2.44
CA LEU A 94 -11.04 -14.26 1.42
C LEU A 94 -12.17 -15.22 1.85
N GLY A 95 -12.07 -15.90 3.00
CA GLY A 95 -13.07 -16.85 3.48
C GLY A 95 -13.19 -18.09 2.58
N CYS A 96 -12.06 -18.60 2.07
CA CYS A 96 -12.03 -19.72 1.15
C CYS A 96 -12.30 -21.07 1.85
N ALA A 97 -13.57 -21.48 1.86
CA ALA A 97 -14.03 -22.82 2.22
C ALA A 97 -14.53 -23.63 1.01
N SER A 98 -14.17 -23.18 -0.21
CA SER A 98 -14.63 -23.65 -1.52
C SER A 98 -16.18 -23.67 -1.67
N PRO A 99 -16.80 -22.58 -2.19
CA PRO A 99 -16.20 -21.36 -2.74
C PRO A 99 -15.77 -20.34 -1.67
N CYS A 100 -14.98 -19.33 -2.05
CA CYS A 100 -14.62 -18.23 -1.15
C CYS A 100 -15.80 -17.31 -0.85
N LYS A 101 -16.06 -17.05 0.43
CA LYS A 101 -17.12 -16.14 0.92
C LYS A 101 -16.58 -14.74 1.13
N VAL A 102 -16.28 -14.05 0.02
CA VAL A 102 -15.71 -12.69 0.06
C VAL A 102 -16.66 -11.70 0.74
N ASP A 103 -16.22 -11.21 1.90
CA ASP A 103 -16.83 -10.11 2.65
C ASP A 103 -15.87 -8.91 2.70
N ILE A 104 -16.23 -7.85 1.98
CA ILE A 104 -15.39 -6.65 1.83
C ILE A 104 -15.20 -5.92 3.16
N GLN A 105 -16.20 -5.91 4.03
CA GLN A 105 -16.12 -5.21 5.32
C GLN A 105 -15.18 -5.97 6.27
N GLN A 106 -15.27 -7.30 6.30
CA GLN A 106 -14.35 -8.13 7.09
C GLN A 106 -12.92 -8.01 6.59
N ILE A 107 -12.70 -8.04 5.26
CA ILE A 107 -11.38 -7.85 4.66
C ILE A 107 -10.80 -6.48 5.05
N GLN A 108 -11.58 -5.40 4.90
CA GLN A 108 -11.13 -4.06 5.27
C GLN A 108 -10.83 -3.96 6.77
N SER A 109 -11.69 -4.49 7.63
CA SER A 109 -11.48 -4.48 9.07
C SER A 109 -10.21 -5.23 9.46
N TYR A 110 -10.00 -6.44 8.90
CA TYR A 110 -8.80 -7.23 9.13
C TYR A 110 -7.53 -6.48 8.71
N LEU A 111 -7.52 -5.90 7.51
CA LEU A 111 -6.36 -5.19 6.96
C LEU A 111 -6.10 -3.85 7.66
N ARG A 112 -7.15 -3.16 8.12
CA ARG A 112 -7.03 -1.90 8.87
C ARG A 112 -6.47 -2.14 10.27
N ASN A 113 -6.98 -3.16 10.96
CA ASN A 113 -6.68 -3.45 12.36
C ASN A 113 -5.51 -4.44 12.49
N LEU A 114 -4.32 -4.07 12.01
CA LEU A 114 -3.10 -4.88 12.20
C LEU A 114 -2.70 -4.95 13.67
N ALA A 115 -2.90 -3.86 14.40
CA ALA A 115 -2.72 -3.84 15.84
C ALA A 115 -3.93 -4.48 16.55
N VAL A 116 -3.66 -5.25 17.60
CA VAL A 116 -4.69 -5.74 18.50
C VAL A 116 -5.03 -4.61 19.49
N LYS A 117 -6.24 -4.06 19.36
CA LYS A 117 -6.75 -3.02 20.27
C LYS A 117 -7.36 -3.67 21.51
N GLY A 118 -7.01 -3.17 22.69
CA GLY A 118 -7.63 -3.59 23.96
C GLY A 118 -7.28 -5.00 24.45
N ALA A 119 -6.32 -5.70 23.86
CA ALA A 119 -5.91 -7.00 24.37
C ALA A 119 -5.13 -6.85 25.69
N THR A 120 -5.77 -7.20 26.79
CA THR A 120 -5.15 -7.42 28.09
C THR A 120 -4.34 -8.71 28.01
N GLY A 121 -3.01 -8.62 28.11
CA GLY A 121 -2.11 -9.80 28.18
C GLY A 121 -1.00 -9.90 27.13
N GLY A 122 -0.93 -8.98 26.16
CA GLY A 122 0.21 -8.93 25.25
C GLY A 122 1.48 -8.45 25.95
N LYS A 123 2.61 -9.14 25.75
CA LYS A 123 3.92 -8.73 26.26
C LYS A 123 4.43 -7.55 25.42
N ARG A 124 4.72 -6.43 26.07
CA ARG A 124 5.35 -5.27 25.41
C ARG A 124 6.74 -5.63 24.88
N LEU A 125 7.04 -5.22 23.65
CA LEU A 125 8.32 -5.47 23.00
C LEU A 125 9.29 -4.32 23.32
N LEU A 126 10.19 -4.52 24.29
CA LEU A 126 11.06 -3.46 24.81
C LEU A 126 12.54 -3.65 24.43
N SER A 127 12.90 -4.82 23.92
CA SER A 127 14.27 -5.14 23.53
C SER A 127 14.31 -5.76 22.12
N VAL A 128 15.52 -5.83 21.55
CA VAL A 128 15.75 -6.55 20.30
C VAL A 128 15.37 -8.03 20.46
N ASP A 129 15.70 -8.64 21.60
CA ASP A 129 15.39 -10.06 21.85
C ASP A 129 13.89 -10.31 21.97
N ASP A 130 13.13 -9.40 22.61
CA ASP A 130 11.67 -9.50 22.62
C ASP A 130 11.10 -9.52 21.20
N ILE A 131 11.61 -8.65 20.33
CA ILE A 131 11.19 -8.56 18.93
C ILE A 131 11.51 -9.85 18.18
N LEU A 132 12.76 -10.35 18.30
CA LEU A 132 13.18 -11.57 17.61
C LEU A 132 12.35 -12.78 18.06
N ASN A 133 12.03 -12.88 19.35
CA ASN A 133 11.19 -13.94 19.89
C ASN A 133 9.72 -13.85 19.46
N ALA A 134 9.25 -12.66 19.08
CA ALA A 134 7.90 -12.45 18.56
C ALA A 134 7.78 -12.71 17.04
N LEU A 135 8.90 -12.89 16.33
CA LEU A 135 8.88 -13.20 14.90
C LEU A 135 8.47 -14.66 14.64
N PRO A 136 7.91 -14.96 13.44
CA PRO A 136 7.68 -16.34 13.05
C PRO A 136 8.96 -17.18 13.10
N GLN A 137 8.84 -18.42 13.58
CA GLN A 137 9.96 -19.35 13.69
C GLN A 137 10.59 -19.63 12.33
N GLY A 138 11.92 -19.76 12.31
CA GLY A 138 12.69 -20.10 11.09
C GLY A 138 12.93 -18.94 10.12
N VAL A 139 12.50 -17.72 10.45
CA VAL A 139 12.73 -16.53 9.61
C VAL A 139 14.21 -16.12 9.66
N ASN A 140 14.82 -15.85 8.50
CA ASN A 140 16.20 -15.36 8.42
C ASN A 140 16.30 -13.87 8.82
N THR A 141 16.76 -13.60 10.04
CA THR A 141 16.84 -12.26 10.63
C THR A 141 18.18 -11.56 10.42
N THR A 142 19.14 -12.14 9.70
CA THR A 142 20.51 -11.62 9.58
C THR A 142 20.57 -10.17 9.07
N ALA A 143 19.70 -9.78 8.14
CA ALA A 143 19.66 -8.40 7.62
C ALA A 143 18.77 -7.45 8.46
N LEU A 144 17.90 -8.00 9.31
CA LEU A 144 17.01 -7.24 10.19
C LEU A 144 17.70 -6.86 11.51
N LEU A 145 18.46 -7.79 12.10
CA LEU A 145 19.12 -7.61 13.39
C LEU A 145 19.98 -6.33 13.47
N PRO A 146 20.85 -6.01 12.49
CA PRO A 146 21.62 -4.77 12.52
C PRO A 146 20.73 -3.53 12.51
N LYS A 147 19.56 -3.57 11.87
CA LYS A 147 18.62 -2.44 11.82
C LYS A 147 17.88 -2.22 13.13
N LEU A 148 17.49 -3.30 13.79
CA LEU A 148 16.90 -3.24 15.13
C LEU A 148 17.88 -2.66 16.15
N ARG A 149 19.14 -3.10 16.11
CA ARG A 149 20.20 -2.63 17.01
C ARG A 149 20.55 -1.15 16.86
N LYS A 150 20.33 -0.57 15.68
CA LYS A 150 20.59 0.86 15.45
C LYS A 150 19.58 1.79 16.14
N GLY A 151 18.41 1.29 16.53
CA GLY A 151 17.51 2.02 17.41
C GLY A 151 16.19 2.50 16.76
N PRO A 152 16.14 3.12 15.57
CA PRO A 152 14.89 3.75 15.09
C PRO A 152 13.68 2.80 14.99
N MET A 153 13.89 1.55 14.55
CA MET A 153 12.82 0.55 14.52
C MET A 153 12.37 0.13 15.93
N LEU A 154 13.32 -0.10 16.83
CA LEU A 154 13.03 -0.43 18.22
C LEU A 154 12.30 0.72 18.93
N GLU A 155 12.71 1.96 18.64
CA GLU A 155 12.08 3.15 19.19
C GLU A 155 10.63 3.30 18.72
N ALA A 156 10.36 3.07 17.43
CA ALA A 156 8.99 3.05 16.91
C ALA A 156 8.11 2.02 17.64
N ILE A 157 8.64 0.81 17.86
CA ILE A 157 7.96 -0.30 18.54
C ILE A 157 7.66 0.06 20.00
N LYS A 158 8.64 0.62 20.72
CA LYS A 158 8.49 1.06 22.12
C LYS A 158 7.46 2.17 22.26
N GLN A 159 7.60 3.22 21.45
CA GLN A 159 6.77 4.41 21.55
C GLN A 159 5.32 4.14 21.13
N ALA A 160 5.12 3.27 20.14
CA ALA A 160 3.78 2.78 19.77
C ALA A 160 3.24 1.71 20.74
N GLN A 161 4.02 1.28 21.74
CA GLN A 161 3.66 0.26 22.72
C GLN A 161 3.20 -1.05 22.06
N LEU A 162 3.92 -1.48 21.03
CA LEU A 162 3.61 -2.73 20.34
C LEU A 162 3.92 -3.94 21.22
N THR A 163 3.11 -4.97 21.05
CA THR A 163 3.15 -6.22 21.80
C THR A 163 3.43 -7.42 20.89
N ASP A 164 3.75 -8.57 21.49
CA ASP A 164 3.85 -9.84 20.78
C ASP A 164 2.55 -10.17 19.99
N LEU A 165 1.38 -9.83 20.53
CA LEU A 165 0.09 -10.00 19.85
C LEU A 165 -0.01 -9.18 18.57
N ASP A 166 0.51 -7.94 18.58
CA ASP A 166 0.56 -7.10 17.38
C ASP A 166 1.49 -7.72 16.32
N PHE A 167 2.48 -8.51 16.73
CA PHE A 167 3.44 -9.15 15.83
C PHE A 167 2.98 -10.55 15.38
N ARG A 168 1.99 -11.18 16.03
CA ARG A 168 1.41 -12.43 15.53
C ARG A 168 0.86 -12.29 14.11
N LYS A 169 0.26 -11.14 13.78
CA LYS A 169 -0.24 -10.86 12.42
C LYS A 169 0.86 -10.64 11.39
N LEU A 170 2.10 -10.38 11.79
CA LEU A 170 3.24 -10.32 10.87
C LEU A 170 3.47 -11.65 10.15
N ALA A 171 3.13 -12.77 10.79
CA ALA A 171 3.19 -14.10 10.19
C ALA A 171 2.37 -14.18 8.88
N ASP A 172 1.32 -13.38 8.75
CA ASP A 172 0.43 -13.37 7.58
C ASP A 172 1.06 -12.63 6.38
N PHE A 173 2.17 -11.93 6.60
CA PHE A 173 2.95 -11.23 5.57
C PHE A 173 4.30 -11.90 5.29
N MET A 174 4.68 -12.91 6.08
CA MET A 174 5.96 -13.61 5.97
C MET A 174 5.81 -15.02 5.38
N ASP A 175 6.84 -15.48 4.66
CA ASP A 175 7.02 -16.88 4.23
C ASP A 175 8.37 -17.37 4.78
N SER A 176 8.45 -18.61 5.25
CA SER A 176 9.67 -19.19 5.82
C SER A 176 10.85 -19.24 4.84
N ARG A 177 10.59 -19.17 3.54
CA ARG A 177 11.61 -19.16 2.48
C ARG A 177 12.05 -17.76 2.08
N MET A 178 11.60 -16.71 2.76
CA MET A 178 12.03 -15.35 2.48
C MET A 178 13.54 -15.20 2.71
N THR A 179 14.21 -14.51 1.77
CA THR A 179 15.60 -14.10 1.96
C THR A 179 15.70 -13.10 3.12
N ALA A 180 16.89 -12.99 3.74
CA ALA A 180 17.11 -12.02 4.82
C ALA A 180 16.71 -10.58 4.43
N ARG A 181 16.97 -10.20 3.17
CA ARG A 181 16.57 -8.90 2.62
C ARG A 181 15.05 -8.74 2.59
N ASN A 182 14.33 -9.74 2.09
CA ASN A 182 12.87 -9.71 2.00
C ASN A 182 12.25 -9.67 3.39
N VAL A 183 12.77 -10.44 4.35
CA VAL A 183 12.35 -10.38 5.75
C VAL A 183 12.44 -8.96 6.30
N LYS A 184 13.60 -8.31 6.14
CA LYS A 184 13.80 -6.93 6.59
C LYS A 184 12.84 -5.96 5.89
N GLU A 185 12.63 -6.09 4.58
CA GLU A 185 11.71 -5.24 3.81
C GLU A 185 10.26 -5.43 4.24
N THR A 186 9.79 -6.67 4.38
CA THR A 186 8.45 -7.02 4.90
C THR A 186 8.26 -6.52 6.32
N PHE A 187 9.23 -6.74 7.21
CA PHE A 187 9.19 -6.24 8.59
C PHE A 187 9.05 -4.71 8.62
N THR A 188 9.84 -4.01 7.80
CA THR A 188 9.81 -2.55 7.74
C THR A 188 8.46 -2.05 7.22
N ALA A 189 7.94 -2.67 6.16
CA ALA A 189 6.62 -2.34 5.61
C ALA A 189 5.50 -2.59 6.64
N TYR A 190 5.55 -3.73 7.33
CA TYR A 190 4.62 -4.06 8.40
C TYR A 190 4.69 -3.06 9.55
N LEU A 191 5.89 -2.70 10.01
CA LEU A 191 6.09 -1.72 11.08
C LEU A 191 5.47 -0.36 10.71
N ASN A 192 5.71 0.09 9.48
CA ASN A 192 5.14 1.35 8.97
C ASN A 192 3.60 1.33 8.87
N ALA A 193 2.98 0.14 8.82
CA ALA A 193 1.53 -0.04 8.76
C ALA A 193 0.89 -0.29 10.14
N VAL A 194 1.54 -1.07 11.01
CA VAL A 194 1.01 -1.46 12.32
C VAL A 194 1.09 -0.33 13.33
N VAL A 195 2.10 0.54 13.26
CA VAL A 195 2.23 1.70 14.14
C VAL A 195 1.04 2.66 13.99
N PRO A 196 0.70 3.16 12.77
CA PRO A 196 -0.53 3.92 12.57
C PRO A 196 -1.80 3.15 12.97
N SER A 197 -1.86 1.84 12.72
CA SER A 197 -3.00 1.00 13.13
C SER A 197 -3.20 0.99 14.65
N LYS A 198 -2.10 0.95 15.43
CA LYS A 198 -2.10 0.95 16.90
C LYS A 198 -2.50 2.29 17.48
N ILE A 199 -1.91 3.36 16.97
CA ILE A 199 -2.14 4.74 17.44
C ILE A 199 -3.58 5.16 17.17
N GLY A 200 -4.15 4.72 16.05
CA GLY A 200 -5.45 5.22 15.60
C GLY A 200 -5.32 6.60 14.94
N PRO A 201 -6.42 7.35 14.84
CA PRO A 201 -6.47 8.63 14.11
C PRO A 201 -5.85 9.81 14.88
N ASP A 202 -5.05 9.58 15.92
CA ASP A 202 -4.39 10.64 16.70
C ASP A 202 -3.09 11.11 16.01
N ILE A 203 -3.18 12.21 15.26
CA ILE A 203 -2.03 12.80 14.56
C ILE A 203 -0.98 13.36 15.54
N ASN A 204 -1.38 13.86 16.70
CA ASN A 204 -0.44 14.41 17.67
C ASN A 204 0.41 13.28 18.27
N ARG A 205 -0.24 12.18 18.67
CA ARG A 205 0.48 10.98 19.13
C ARG A 205 1.36 10.40 18.03
N PHE A 206 0.89 10.40 16.77
CA PHE A 206 1.72 10.00 15.64
C PHE A 206 2.98 10.86 15.50
N ASN A 207 2.82 12.18 15.61
CA ASN A 207 3.91 13.16 15.48
C ASN A 207 4.98 12.98 16.58
N GLU A 208 4.57 12.76 17.83
CA GLU A 208 5.49 12.47 18.95
C GLU A 208 6.37 11.24 18.67
N ILE A 209 5.75 10.15 18.17
CA ILE A 209 6.47 8.91 17.84
C ILE A 209 7.44 9.17 16.67
N ALA A 210 6.98 9.86 15.65
CA ALA A 210 7.74 10.21 14.47
C ALA A 210 8.96 11.11 14.78
N GLU A 211 8.86 12.00 15.78
CA GLU A 211 10.00 12.79 16.25
C GLU A 211 10.96 11.96 17.11
N ALA A 212 10.45 11.11 17.99
CA ALA A 212 11.28 10.23 18.83
C ALA A 212 12.21 9.35 17.98
N ILE A 213 11.70 8.76 16.89
CA ILE A 213 12.51 7.92 16.00
C ILE A 213 13.62 8.69 15.25
N VAL A 214 13.39 9.96 14.92
CA VAL A 214 14.36 10.82 14.22
C VAL A 214 15.45 11.29 15.16
N LYS A 215 15.11 11.55 16.43
CA LYS A 215 16.10 11.91 17.47
C LYS A 215 17.15 10.82 17.72
N ILE A 216 16.82 9.54 17.49
CA ILE A 216 17.76 8.44 17.63
C ILE A 216 18.80 8.40 16.51
N GLU A 217 18.36 8.44 15.24
CA GLU A 217 19.26 8.47 14.08
C GLU A 217 18.56 9.17 12.92
N ASP A 218 18.85 10.46 12.70
CA ASP A 218 18.13 11.29 11.72
C ASP A 218 18.01 10.64 10.34
N ARG A 219 19.13 10.11 9.81
CA ARG A 219 19.16 9.47 8.49
C ARG A 219 18.22 8.25 8.39
N GLN A 220 18.20 7.38 9.40
CA GLN A 220 17.40 6.15 9.36
C GLN A 220 15.98 6.35 9.86
N GLY A 221 15.79 7.15 10.91
CA GLY A 221 14.49 7.56 11.41
C GLY A 221 13.68 8.30 10.35
N SER A 222 14.30 9.23 9.61
CA SER A 222 13.62 9.96 8.52
C SER A 222 13.12 9.04 7.41
N ALA A 223 13.85 7.96 7.11
CA ALA A 223 13.43 6.97 6.10
C ALA A 223 12.24 6.09 6.55
N LEU A 224 12.05 5.87 7.85
CA LEU A 224 10.89 5.18 8.42
C LEU A 224 9.68 6.11 8.51
N LYS A 225 9.93 7.34 8.96
CA LYS A 225 8.92 8.35 9.26
C LYS A 225 7.97 8.64 8.09
N ARG A 226 8.52 8.86 6.89
CA ARG A 226 7.73 9.21 5.70
C ARG A 226 6.78 8.08 5.28
N PRO A 227 7.22 6.84 5.02
CA PRO A 227 6.31 5.73 4.72
C PRO A 227 5.28 5.45 5.82
N MET A 228 5.64 5.66 7.08
CA MET A 228 4.72 5.51 8.20
C MET A 228 3.63 6.60 8.19
N PHE A 229 3.99 7.84 7.88
CA PHE A 229 3.03 8.93 7.74
C PHE A 229 2.12 8.75 6.52
N GLU A 230 2.65 8.26 5.39
CA GLU A 230 1.84 7.88 4.22
C GLU A 230 0.77 6.83 4.61
N ASN A 231 1.13 5.84 5.44
CA ASN A 231 0.16 4.86 5.94
C ASN A 231 -0.87 5.49 6.87
N PHE A 232 -0.48 6.41 7.76
CA PHE A 232 -1.41 7.14 8.61
C PHE A 232 -2.43 7.93 7.77
N VAL A 233 -1.95 8.69 6.80
CA VAL A 233 -2.79 9.49 5.90
C VAL A 233 -3.79 8.60 5.17
N ARG A 234 -3.35 7.51 4.56
CA ARG A 234 -4.24 6.57 3.83
C ARG A 234 -5.32 5.94 4.72
N LEU A 235 -5.09 5.81 6.02
CA LEU A 235 -6.02 5.16 6.95
C LEU A 235 -7.02 6.13 7.59
N TYR A 236 -6.59 7.36 7.88
CA TYR A 236 -7.30 8.27 8.78
C TYR A 236 -7.56 9.65 8.22
N VAL A 237 -7.13 9.92 6.99
CA VAL A 237 -7.43 11.18 6.29
C VAL A 237 -8.45 10.90 5.18
N PRO A 238 -9.69 11.42 5.30
CA PRO A 238 -10.72 11.25 4.29
C PRO A 238 -10.27 11.72 2.90
N ASN A 239 -10.79 11.08 1.86
CA ASN A 239 -10.51 11.37 0.44
C ASN A 239 -9.09 11.00 -0.03
N LEU A 240 -8.19 10.60 0.87
CA LEU A 240 -6.85 10.13 0.54
C LEU A 240 -6.71 8.60 0.63
N GLU A 241 -7.82 7.86 0.75
CA GLU A 241 -7.80 6.39 0.82
C GLU A 241 -7.37 5.73 -0.49
N ASN A 242 -7.51 6.47 -1.60
CA ASN A 242 -7.28 5.99 -2.97
C ASN A 242 -5.94 6.41 -3.57
N LEU A 243 -5.04 6.99 -2.76
CA LEU A 243 -3.68 7.32 -3.18
C LEU A 243 -2.98 6.07 -3.74
N GLN A 244 -2.56 6.15 -5.00
CA GLN A 244 -1.79 5.09 -5.64
C GLN A 244 -0.36 5.52 -5.93
N LYS A 245 0.48 4.53 -6.20
CA LYS A 245 1.85 4.77 -6.69
C LYS A 245 1.78 5.26 -8.13
N ALA A 246 2.58 6.26 -8.44
CA ALA A 246 2.81 6.76 -9.78
C ALA A 246 4.26 7.25 -9.88
N TRP A 247 4.76 7.41 -11.11
CA TRP A 247 6.15 7.75 -11.37
C TRP A 247 6.26 8.84 -12.41
N ILE A 248 7.07 9.84 -12.08
CA ILE A 248 7.51 10.85 -13.01
C ILE A 248 8.61 10.25 -13.91
N PRO A 249 8.41 10.20 -15.24
CA PRO A 249 9.47 9.79 -16.16
C PRO A 249 10.55 10.88 -16.20
N VAL A 250 11.80 10.53 -15.88
CA VAL A 250 12.93 11.48 -15.91
C VAL A 250 13.81 11.15 -17.11
N SER A 251 14.00 12.11 -18.01
CA SER A 251 14.86 11.93 -19.19
C SER A 251 16.30 11.61 -18.77
N GLY A 252 16.89 10.56 -19.35
CA GLY A 252 18.24 10.10 -19.02
C GLY A 252 18.43 9.55 -17.61
N GLY A 253 17.34 9.34 -16.84
CA GLY A 253 17.39 8.96 -15.44
C GLY A 253 16.40 7.88 -15.04
N LYS A 254 16.50 7.43 -13.78
CA LYS A 254 15.49 6.52 -13.21
C LYS A 254 14.20 7.31 -12.92
N PRO A 255 13.02 6.77 -13.27
CA PRO A 255 11.75 7.40 -12.94
C PRO A 255 11.63 7.70 -11.45
N LYS A 256 11.14 8.89 -11.12
CA LYS A 256 10.99 9.34 -9.73
C LYS A 256 9.61 8.94 -9.22
N ARG A 257 9.56 8.16 -8.14
CA ARG A 257 8.29 7.75 -7.51
C ARG A 257 7.65 8.95 -6.80
N LEU A 258 6.35 9.14 -7.02
CA LEU A 258 5.47 10.03 -6.25
C LEU A 258 5.07 9.37 -4.92
N ASP A 259 4.80 10.19 -3.90
CA ASP A 259 4.27 9.70 -2.62
C ASP A 259 2.85 9.16 -2.79
N GLY A 260 2.01 9.93 -3.48
CA GLY A 260 0.68 9.52 -3.86
C GLY A 260 0.18 10.25 -5.11
N PHE A 261 -0.74 9.60 -5.82
CA PHE A 261 -1.42 10.14 -6.98
C PHE A 261 -2.88 9.73 -6.96
N ILE A 262 -3.79 10.63 -7.34
CA ILE A 262 -5.22 10.33 -7.51
C ILE A 262 -5.55 10.44 -8.99
N LYS A 263 -5.73 9.29 -9.66
CA LYS A 263 -5.94 9.26 -11.13
C LYS A 263 -7.22 9.93 -11.59
N SER A 264 -8.29 9.87 -10.79
CA SER A 264 -9.58 10.46 -11.18
C SER A 264 -9.53 11.98 -11.28
N THR A 265 -8.71 12.62 -10.45
CA THR A 265 -8.56 14.08 -10.41
C THR A 265 -7.27 14.55 -11.08
N GLY A 266 -6.27 13.68 -11.26
CA GLY A 266 -4.95 14.05 -11.78
C GLY A 266 -4.03 14.68 -10.74
N GLU A 267 -4.35 14.54 -9.45
CA GLU A 267 -3.65 15.20 -8.36
C GLU A 267 -2.39 14.43 -7.93
N ILE A 268 -1.25 15.12 -7.91
CA ILE A 268 -0.06 14.67 -7.18
C ILE A 268 -0.22 15.05 -5.71
N TRP A 269 0.05 14.10 -4.81
CA TRP A 269 0.06 14.30 -3.37
C TRP A 269 1.45 13.96 -2.82
N GLU A 270 2.26 14.98 -2.56
CA GLU A 270 3.56 14.85 -1.90
C GLU A 270 3.39 14.95 -0.38
N ILE A 271 3.51 13.80 0.30
CA ILE A 271 3.25 13.67 1.74
C ILE A 271 4.56 13.89 2.50
N LYS A 272 4.66 15.02 3.20
CA LYS A 272 5.90 15.46 3.85
C LYS A 272 5.73 15.52 5.35
N HIS A 273 6.21 14.48 6.03
CA HIS A 273 6.40 14.53 7.48
C HIS A 273 7.66 15.32 7.82
N GLN A 274 7.59 16.64 7.81
CA GLN A 274 8.67 17.54 8.21
C GLN A 274 8.08 18.71 9.01
N PHE A 275 8.64 19.00 10.19
CA PHE A 275 8.20 20.13 11.01
C PHE A 275 9.12 21.33 10.84
N ASP A 276 10.42 21.07 10.70
CA ASP A 276 11.42 22.09 10.97
C ASP A 276 11.84 22.83 9.71
N LYS A 277 11.78 22.13 8.57
CA LYS A 277 12.36 22.54 7.29
C LYS A 277 11.29 22.73 6.22
N ALA A 278 11.43 23.78 5.43
CA ALA A 278 10.67 23.94 4.20
C ALA A 278 11.12 22.91 3.15
N VAL A 279 10.22 22.56 2.23
CA VAL A 279 10.57 21.79 1.04
C VAL A 279 11.58 22.61 0.23
N PRO A 280 12.67 21.99 -0.26
CA PRO A 280 13.60 22.66 -1.16
C PRO A 280 12.86 23.20 -2.39
N GLU A 281 13.18 24.43 -2.80
CA GLU A 281 12.47 25.11 -3.88
C GLU A 281 12.61 24.39 -5.22
N GLU A 282 13.82 23.95 -5.55
CA GLU A 282 14.09 23.13 -6.73
C GLU A 282 13.24 21.86 -6.76
N GLN A 283 13.02 21.24 -5.58
CA GLN A 283 12.16 20.08 -5.48
C GLN A 283 10.71 20.45 -5.79
N ALA A 284 10.17 21.51 -5.16
CA ALA A 284 8.81 21.96 -5.38
C ALA A 284 8.57 22.31 -6.85
N LEU A 285 9.46 23.10 -7.46
CA LEU A 285 9.39 23.49 -8.86
C LEU A 285 9.54 22.30 -9.82
N PHE A 286 10.40 21.32 -9.50
CA PHE A 286 10.52 20.10 -10.28
C PHE A 286 9.17 19.38 -10.38
N TYR A 287 8.49 19.13 -9.26
CA TYR A 287 7.18 18.47 -9.26
C TYR A 287 6.12 19.34 -9.95
N ASN A 288 6.16 20.66 -9.74
CA ASN A 288 5.22 21.59 -10.37
C ASN A 288 5.35 21.62 -11.90
N SER A 289 6.56 21.41 -12.42
CA SER A 289 6.83 21.35 -13.86
C SER A 289 6.15 20.17 -14.58
N TYR A 290 5.54 19.24 -13.83
CA TYR A 290 4.76 18.13 -14.38
C TYR A 290 3.26 18.42 -14.47
N ILE A 291 2.77 19.55 -13.98
CA ILE A 291 1.39 19.96 -14.24
C ILE A 291 1.17 20.05 -15.76
N GLY A 292 0.11 19.40 -16.24
CA GLY A 292 -0.23 19.27 -17.66
C GLY A 292 0.49 18.12 -18.39
N LYS A 293 1.42 17.41 -17.75
CA LYS A 293 2.16 16.26 -18.33
C LYS A 293 1.65 14.93 -17.81
N ASP A 294 2.09 13.86 -18.45
CA ASP A 294 1.75 12.49 -18.05
C ASP A 294 2.74 11.91 -17.04
N VAL A 295 2.21 11.13 -16.09
CA VAL A 295 2.96 10.25 -15.19
C VAL A 295 2.64 8.79 -15.49
N LEU A 296 3.59 7.91 -15.21
CA LEU A 296 3.42 6.47 -15.34
C LEU A 296 2.67 5.92 -14.12
N LEU A 297 1.69 5.05 -14.35
CA LEU A 297 0.96 4.31 -13.30
C LEU A 297 1.51 2.89 -13.08
N ASP A 298 2.33 2.40 -14.01
CA ASP A 298 3.09 1.16 -13.87
C ASP A 298 4.45 1.34 -14.56
N LEU A 299 5.53 1.02 -13.82
CA LEU A 299 6.88 1.05 -14.38
C LEU A 299 7.12 -0.03 -15.44
N LYS A 300 6.32 -1.09 -15.46
CA LYS A 300 6.43 -2.21 -16.39
C LYS A 300 5.54 -2.07 -17.62
N ASP A 301 4.66 -1.06 -17.64
CA ASP A 301 3.71 -0.83 -18.72
C ASP A 301 3.61 0.68 -19.01
N SER A 302 4.37 1.11 -20.02
CA SER A 302 4.45 2.52 -20.44
C SER A 302 3.15 3.04 -21.06
N THR A 303 2.18 2.17 -21.36
CA THR A 303 0.86 2.58 -21.87
C THR A 303 -0.06 3.06 -20.75
N GLN A 304 0.22 2.68 -19.51
CA GLN A 304 -0.55 3.11 -18.35
C GLN A 304 -0.07 4.46 -17.86
N VAL A 305 -0.62 5.52 -18.45
CA VAL A 305 -0.34 6.90 -18.08
C VAL A 305 -1.56 7.60 -17.48
N ALA A 306 -1.30 8.70 -16.77
CA ALA A 306 -2.33 9.65 -16.36
C ALA A 306 -1.80 11.08 -16.39
N LYS A 307 -2.64 12.02 -16.80
CA LYS A 307 -2.33 13.43 -16.85
C LYS A 307 -2.37 14.04 -15.45
N VAL A 308 -1.39 14.88 -15.16
CA VAL A 308 -1.31 15.66 -13.92
C VAL A 308 -2.06 16.97 -14.09
N THR A 309 -2.89 17.31 -13.11
CA THR A 309 -3.71 18.53 -13.11
C THR A 309 -3.28 19.50 -12.01
N SER A 310 -2.79 18.99 -10.87
CA SER A 310 -2.37 19.83 -9.75
C SER A 310 -1.32 19.14 -8.87
N LEU A 311 -0.62 19.95 -8.08
CA LEU A 311 0.36 19.51 -7.09
C LEU A 311 -0.10 19.93 -5.70
N ASN A 312 -0.23 18.94 -4.81
CA ASN A 312 -0.64 19.11 -3.43
C ASN A 312 0.48 18.63 -2.50
N TYR A 313 0.88 19.47 -1.56
CA TYR A 313 1.73 19.08 -0.44
C TYR A 313 0.90 18.89 0.81
N LEU A 314 1.09 17.76 1.52
CA LEU A 314 0.45 17.51 2.80
C LEU A 314 1.47 17.44 3.93
N PHE A 315 1.27 18.27 4.96
CA PHE A 315 2.10 18.37 6.15
C PHE A 315 1.38 17.87 7.42
N PRO A 316 2.13 17.45 8.45
CA PRO A 316 1.55 16.90 9.68
C PRO A 316 0.87 17.93 10.59
N ALA A 317 1.13 19.23 10.38
CA ALA A 317 0.59 20.32 11.20
C ALA A 317 0.64 21.66 10.43
N LYS A 318 -0.10 22.66 10.94
CA LYS A 318 -0.20 23.99 10.31
C LYS A 318 1.14 24.72 10.29
N GLU A 319 1.92 24.61 11.35
CA GLU A 319 3.22 25.24 11.52
C GLU A 319 4.21 24.76 10.45
N ALA A 320 4.17 23.46 10.14
CA ALA A 320 4.95 22.85 9.06
C ALA A 320 4.49 23.35 7.68
N ALA A 321 3.18 23.46 7.45
CA ALA A 321 2.63 23.99 6.21
C ALA A 321 3.00 25.47 6.00
N LEU A 322 2.94 26.30 7.03
CA LEU A 322 3.26 27.74 6.96
C LEU A 322 4.68 28.01 6.47
N LYS A 323 5.65 27.16 6.81
CA LYS A 323 7.03 27.26 6.30
C LYS A 323 7.14 27.11 4.78
N ASN A 324 6.10 26.61 4.13
CA ASN A 324 6.05 26.35 2.71
C ASN A 324 5.16 27.36 1.96
N LYS A 325 4.52 28.33 2.66
CA LYS A 325 3.58 29.32 2.08
C LYS A 325 4.09 29.99 0.82
N LYS A 326 5.41 30.20 0.70
CA LYS A 326 6.06 30.74 -0.50
C LYS A 326 5.74 30.01 -1.80
N PHE A 327 5.19 28.78 -1.74
CA PHE A 327 4.81 28.01 -2.93
C PHE A 327 3.40 28.31 -3.45
N LEU A 328 2.52 28.94 -2.67
CA LEU A 328 1.14 29.26 -3.09
C LEU A 328 1.10 30.10 -4.39
N PRO A 329 1.93 31.14 -4.58
CA PRO A 329 1.94 31.93 -5.82
C PRO A 329 2.30 31.14 -7.08
N TYR A 330 2.92 29.96 -6.95
CA TYR A 330 3.26 29.08 -8.08
C TYR A 330 2.12 28.11 -8.45
N GLY A 331 0.94 28.26 -7.84
CA GLY A 331 -0.20 27.35 -8.03
C GLY A 331 -0.05 26.01 -7.32
N ILE A 332 0.87 25.90 -6.35
CA ILE A 332 1.09 24.70 -5.55
C ILE A 332 0.19 24.74 -4.33
N ASN A 333 -0.69 23.75 -4.18
CA ASN A 333 -1.58 23.68 -3.03
C ASN A 333 -0.84 23.15 -1.81
N ILE A 334 -1.02 23.81 -0.67
CA ILE A 334 -0.43 23.41 0.60
C ILE A 334 -1.53 23.02 1.57
N PHE A 335 -1.39 21.85 2.16
CA PHE A 335 -2.34 21.28 3.09
C PHE A 335 -1.66 20.87 4.38
N TYR A 336 -2.42 20.85 5.46
CA TYR A 336 -2.03 20.25 6.73
C TYR A 336 -3.14 19.40 7.32
N THR A 337 -2.73 18.42 8.13
CA THR A 337 -3.64 17.67 8.98
C THR A 337 -3.92 18.42 10.28
N GLU A 338 -5.16 18.37 10.73
CA GLU A 338 -5.59 18.86 12.04
C GLU A 338 -6.57 17.84 12.66
N PRO A 339 -6.51 17.60 13.97
CA PRO A 339 -7.50 16.79 14.65
C PRO A 339 -8.88 17.48 14.59
N ALA A 340 -9.91 16.77 14.17
CA ALA A 340 -11.30 17.21 14.36
C ALA A 340 -11.86 16.71 15.69
N ASN A 341 -12.87 17.43 16.20
CA ASN A 341 -13.50 17.17 17.50
C ASN A 341 -14.11 15.76 17.65
N ASN A 342 -14.29 15.01 16.55
CA ASN A 342 -14.83 13.65 16.54
C ASN A 342 -13.75 12.55 16.41
N GLY A 343 -12.47 12.91 16.56
CA GLY A 343 -11.35 11.97 16.42
C GLY A 343 -11.03 11.59 14.98
N ILE A 344 -11.52 12.33 13.99
CA ILE A 344 -11.14 12.19 12.57
C ILE A 344 -10.11 13.26 12.23
N ASN A 345 -9.10 12.96 11.42
CA ASN A 345 -8.22 14.02 10.91
C ASN A 345 -8.89 14.74 9.74
N ILE A 346 -8.89 16.06 9.78
CA ILE A 346 -9.29 16.89 8.65
C ILE A 346 -8.06 17.42 7.93
N VAL A 347 -8.20 17.59 6.63
CA VAL A 347 -7.21 18.26 5.79
C VAL A 347 -7.69 19.66 5.54
N LYS A 348 -6.87 20.64 5.93
CA LYS A 348 -7.13 22.06 5.65
C LYS A 348 -6.11 22.56 4.64
N MET A 349 -6.63 23.28 3.65
CA MET A 349 -5.78 24.05 2.75
C MET A 349 -5.25 25.27 3.49
N LEU A 350 -3.95 25.54 3.34
CA LEU A 350 -3.36 26.80 3.75
C LEU A 350 -3.75 27.85 2.71
N LEU A 351 -4.55 28.83 3.14
CA LEU A 351 -4.93 29.97 2.32
C LEU A 351 -3.95 31.13 2.54
N ASP A 352 -3.89 32.03 1.56
CA ASP A 352 -3.06 33.24 1.58
C ASP A 352 -3.37 34.19 2.74
#